data_AF-A0A661UES0-F1
#
_entry.id   AF-A0A661UES0-F1
#
_cell.length_a   1.000
_cell.length_b   1.000
_cell.length_c   1.000
_cell.angle_alpha   90.00
_cell.angle_beta   90.00
_cell.angle_gamma   90.00
#
_symmetry.space_group_name_H-M   'P 1'
#
loop_
_entity.id
_entity.type
_entity.pdbx_description
1 polymer ?
#
loop_
_entity_poly.entity_id
_entity_poly.type
_entity_poly.pdbx_seq_one_letter_code
_entity_poly.pdbx_strand_id
1 'polypeptide(L)'
;MKKIINIIGWIVLLLAFASLGFATDNPRIGVPAYAVFFLIVFVLVYFLVKRQGDVLEEKPKNTVLINKILGIILLLVSLLSPIYSLRKIHLPFSPNLMIFVITLVLVILGALAISIINNSRGKNLFIVILGYLLLLIIASIPAFGASMFLTEYFPNIYNALGTAYWAAISVAIFAWWGFSLLHKK
;
A
#
# COMPACT_ATOMS: atom_id res chain seq x y z
N MET A 1 11.16 -18.75 -18.43
CA MET A 1 10.16 -17.64 -18.39
C MET A 1 9.66 -17.32 -16.97
N LYS A 2 9.10 -18.26 -16.21
CA LYS A 2 8.56 -17.98 -14.85
C LYS A 2 9.56 -17.30 -13.89
N LYS A 3 10.83 -17.74 -13.88
CA LYS A 3 11.90 -17.11 -13.07
C LYS A 3 12.21 -15.67 -13.48
N ILE A 4 12.25 -15.38 -14.79
CA ILE A 4 12.54 -14.04 -15.32
C ILE A 4 11.40 -13.08 -14.97
N ILE A 5 10.14 -13.51 -15.13
CA ILE A 5 8.96 -12.71 -14.77
C ILE A 5 8.98 -12.37 -13.26
N ASN A 6 9.34 -13.32 -12.40
CA ASN A 6 9.47 -13.05 -10.97
C ASN A 6 10.58 -12.04 -10.67
N ILE A 7 11.75 -12.17 -11.31
CA ILE A 7 12.86 -11.22 -11.13
C ILE A 7 12.44 -9.80 -11.56
N ILE A 8 11.81 -9.67 -12.73
CA ILE A 8 11.29 -8.39 -13.22
C ILE A 8 10.27 -7.83 -12.23
N GLY A 9 9.36 -8.66 -11.72
CA GLY A 9 8.39 -8.26 -10.71
C GLY A 9 9.04 -7.71 -9.44
N TRP A 10 10.09 -8.36 -8.94
CA TRP A 10 10.86 -7.87 -7.78
C TRP A 10 11.61 -6.57 -8.06
N ILE A 11 12.19 -6.42 -9.25
CA ILE A 11 12.87 -5.19 -9.66
C ILE A 11 11.86 -4.03 -9.74
N VAL A 12 10.72 -4.25 -10.40
CA VAL A 12 9.64 -3.25 -10.49
C VAL A 12 9.12 -2.88 -9.11
N LEU A 13 8.94 -3.86 -8.23
CA LEU A 13 8.53 -3.62 -6.85
C LEU A 13 9.57 -2.79 -6.09
N LEU A 14 10.86 -3.13 -6.21
CA LEU A 14 11.93 -2.38 -5.57
C LEU A 14 11.99 -0.93 -6.09
N LEU A 15 11.83 -0.72 -7.40
CA LEU A 15 11.77 0.61 -8.00
C LEU A 15 10.56 1.42 -7.51
N ALA A 16 9.40 0.77 -7.35
CA ALA A 16 8.19 1.40 -6.81
C ALA A 16 8.36 1.81 -5.33
N PHE A 17 9.10 1.04 -4.55
CA PHE A 17 9.45 1.44 -3.18
C PHE A 17 10.56 2.48 -3.13
N ALA A 18 11.54 2.40 -4.04
CA ALA A 18 12.60 3.41 -4.18
C ALA A 18 12.04 4.78 -4.58
N SER A 19 10.96 4.83 -5.35
CA SER A 19 10.31 6.09 -5.73
C SER A 19 9.73 6.86 -4.54
N LEU A 20 9.59 6.25 -3.36
CA LEU A 20 9.32 6.99 -2.12
C LEU A 20 10.40 8.02 -1.78
N GLY A 21 11.63 7.83 -2.26
CA GLY A 21 12.71 8.80 -2.14
C GLY A 21 12.44 10.13 -2.85
N PHE A 22 11.47 10.20 -3.78
CA PHE A 22 11.02 11.47 -4.36
C PHE A 22 10.29 12.37 -3.36
N ALA A 23 9.85 11.85 -2.22
CA ALA A 23 9.24 12.64 -1.15
C ALA A 23 10.29 13.41 -0.29
N THR A 24 11.58 13.18 -0.53
CA THR A 24 12.66 13.84 0.23
C THR A 24 13.06 15.17 -0.39
N ASP A 25 13.68 16.05 0.42
CA ASP A 25 14.15 17.36 -0.06
C ASP A 25 15.25 17.25 -1.14
N ASN A 26 15.98 16.13 -1.19
CA ASN A 26 16.98 15.86 -2.21
C ASN A 26 16.75 14.48 -2.88
N PRO A 27 15.91 14.41 -3.93
CA PRO A 27 15.57 13.15 -4.59
C PRO A 27 16.77 12.40 -5.20
N ARG A 28 17.84 13.11 -5.59
CA ARG A 28 19.06 12.50 -6.16
C ARG A 28 19.73 11.55 -5.17
N ILE A 29 19.62 11.85 -3.88
CA ILE A 29 20.16 11.01 -2.79
C ILE A 29 19.05 10.15 -2.19
N GLY A 30 17.83 10.69 -2.06
CA GLY A 30 16.68 10.01 -1.48
C GLY A 30 16.29 8.73 -2.21
N VAL A 31 16.16 8.76 -3.53
CA VAL A 31 15.74 7.58 -4.32
C VAL A 31 16.75 6.42 -4.18
N PRO A 32 18.07 6.61 -4.36
CA PRO A 32 19.06 5.57 -4.09
C PRO A 32 19.05 5.09 -2.63
N ALA A 33 18.91 5.98 -1.65
CA ALA A 33 18.89 5.62 -0.23
C ALA A 33 17.69 4.71 0.10
N TYR A 34 16.49 5.05 -0.39
CA TYR A 34 15.31 4.21 -0.22
C TYR A 34 15.44 2.88 -0.95
N ALA A 35 16.05 2.84 -2.15
CA ALA A 35 16.31 1.60 -2.85
C ALA A 35 17.21 0.64 -2.03
N VAL A 36 18.31 1.16 -1.47
CA VAL A 36 19.21 0.37 -0.61
C VAL A 36 18.51 -0.07 0.66
N PHE A 37 17.76 0.81 1.31
CA PHE A 37 16.99 0.48 2.50
C PHE A 37 16.00 -0.66 2.26
N PHE A 38 15.17 -0.56 1.21
CA PHE A 38 14.18 -1.61 0.91
C PHE A 38 14.81 -2.91 0.42
N LEU A 39 15.96 -2.85 -0.26
CA LEU A 39 16.74 -4.04 -0.59
C LEU A 39 17.13 -4.79 0.70
N ILE A 40 17.66 -4.08 1.70
CA ILE A 40 18.04 -4.68 2.99
C ILE A 40 16.81 -5.26 3.69
N VAL A 41 15.69 -4.52 3.74
CA VAL A 41 14.44 -5.00 4.34
C VAL A 41 13.93 -6.27 3.65
N PHE A 42 13.91 -6.32 2.32
CA PHE A 42 13.47 -7.49 1.56
C PHE A 42 14.36 -8.71 1.83
N VAL A 43 15.68 -8.51 1.89
CA VAL A 43 16.63 -9.58 2.24
C VAL A 43 16.37 -10.09 3.66
N LEU A 44 16.21 -9.20 4.64
CA LEU A 44 15.92 -9.58 6.03
C LEU A 44 14.60 -10.34 6.16
N VAL A 45 13.52 -9.83 5.56
CA VAL A 45 12.21 -10.49 5.56
C VAL A 45 12.29 -11.86 4.90
N TYR A 46 13.01 -11.98 3.77
CA TYR A 46 13.22 -13.27 3.11
C TYR A 46 13.91 -14.29 4.04
N PHE A 47 14.95 -13.88 4.76
CA PHE A 47 15.64 -14.75 5.72
C PHE A 47 14.75 -15.11 6.92
N LEU A 48 13.98 -14.16 7.46
CA LEU A 48 13.06 -14.41 8.58
C LEU A 48 11.96 -15.40 8.19
N VAL A 49 11.32 -15.20 7.04
CA VAL A 49 10.28 -16.10 6.52
C VAL A 49 10.85 -17.49 6.24
N LYS A 50 12.04 -17.57 5.63
CA LYS A 50 12.71 -18.85 5.38
C LYS A 50 13.04 -19.59 6.69
N ARG A 51 13.39 -18.86 7.75
CA ARG A 51 13.73 -19.43 9.06
C ARG A 51 12.50 -19.87 9.87
N GLN A 52 11.34 -19.24 9.66
CA GLN A 52 10.08 -19.58 10.33
C GLN A 52 9.28 -20.70 9.65
N GLY A 53 9.81 -21.30 8.57
CA GLY A 53 9.13 -22.35 7.80
C GLY A 53 8.77 -23.63 8.57
N ASP A 54 9.30 -23.84 9.78
CA ASP A 54 9.20 -25.12 10.51
C ASP A 54 8.49 -25.05 11.87
N VAL A 55 7.96 -23.91 12.29
CA VAL A 55 7.28 -23.78 13.59
C VAL A 55 5.82 -23.36 13.38
N LEU A 56 4.98 -24.33 13.02
CA LEU A 56 3.53 -24.22 13.10
C LEU A 56 3.10 -24.34 14.57
N GLU A 57 3.29 -23.25 15.33
CA GLU A 57 2.81 -23.18 16.71
C GLU A 57 1.27 -23.18 16.76
N GLU A 58 0.72 -24.10 17.56
CA GLU A 58 -0.70 -24.18 17.90
C GLU A 58 -1.21 -22.83 18.41
N LYS A 59 -2.17 -22.25 17.71
CA LYS A 59 -2.70 -20.93 18.06
C LYS A 59 -3.61 -21.02 19.30
N PRO A 60 -3.33 -20.26 20.37
CA PRO A 60 -4.24 -20.19 21.51
C PRO A 60 -5.57 -19.54 21.12
N LYS A 61 -6.69 -20.10 21.60
CA LYS A 61 -8.08 -19.64 21.35
C LYS A 61 -8.34 -18.15 21.66
N ASN A 62 -7.53 -17.53 22.52
CA ASN A 62 -7.64 -16.10 22.86
C ASN A 62 -7.11 -15.14 21.76
N THR A 63 -6.54 -15.67 20.68
CA THR A 63 -5.94 -14.84 19.62
C THR A 63 -6.98 -14.20 18.68
N VAL A 64 -8.21 -14.70 18.60
CA VAL A 64 -9.21 -14.21 17.64
C VAL A 64 -9.67 -12.78 17.96
N LEU A 65 -9.98 -12.49 19.23
CA LEU A 65 -10.40 -11.15 19.65
C LEU A 65 -9.27 -10.13 19.46
N ILE A 66 -8.04 -10.50 19.85
CA ILE A 66 -6.84 -9.66 19.68
C ILE A 66 -6.61 -9.37 18.19
N ASN A 67 -6.70 -10.39 17.33
CA ASN A 67 -6.56 -10.21 15.88
C ASN A 67 -7.65 -9.27 15.33
N LYS A 68 -8.89 -9.37 15.80
CA LYS A 68 -9.97 -8.47 15.37
C LYS A 68 -9.71 -7.02 15.79
N ILE A 69 -9.32 -6.79 17.05
CA ILE A 69 -9.01 -5.45 17.57
C ILE A 69 -7.84 -4.84 16.78
N LEU A 70 -6.74 -5.58 16.62
CA LEU A 70 -5.59 -5.13 15.83
C LEU A 70 -5.99 -4.88 14.37
N GLY A 71 -6.84 -5.72 13.80
CA GLY A 71 -7.37 -5.53 12.45
C GLY A 71 -8.13 -4.22 12.28
N ILE A 72 -9.01 -3.88 13.22
CA ILE A 72 -9.74 -2.60 13.23
C ILE A 72 -8.77 -1.42 13.39
N ILE A 73 -7.82 -1.51 14.32
CA ILE A 73 -6.81 -0.47 14.53
C ILE A 73 -6.01 -0.22 13.24
N LEU A 74 -5.57 -1.27 12.56
CA LEU A 74 -4.83 -1.13 11.31
C LEU A 74 -5.69 -0.52 10.19
N LEU A 75 -6.98 -0.85 10.10
CA LEU A 75 -7.89 -0.19 9.15
C LEU A 75 -8.06 1.31 9.46
N LEU A 76 -8.17 1.68 10.73
CA LEU A 76 -8.24 3.10 11.13
C LEU A 76 -6.92 3.83 10.80
N VAL A 77 -5.78 3.22 11.11
CA VAL A 77 -4.45 3.75 10.75
C VAL A 77 -4.33 3.90 9.23
N SER A 78 -4.80 2.92 8.46
CA SER A 78 -4.86 3.00 7.00
C SER A 78 -5.62 4.25 6.55
N LEU A 79 -6.85 4.46 7.03
CA LEU A 79 -7.69 5.59 6.62
C LEU A 79 -7.12 6.96 7.04
N LEU A 80 -6.44 7.03 8.19
CA LEU A 80 -5.85 8.26 8.70
C LEU A 80 -4.45 8.56 8.15
N SER A 81 -3.78 7.55 7.56
CA SER A 81 -2.40 7.69 7.08
C SER A 81 -2.20 8.80 6.04
N PRO A 82 -3.11 9.05 5.07
CA PRO A 82 -2.92 10.14 4.12
C PRO A 82 -3.01 11.53 4.78
N ILE A 83 -3.93 11.69 5.74
CA ILE A 83 -4.07 12.94 6.50
C ILE A 83 -2.78 13.22 7.29
N TYR A 84 -2.25 12.19 7.94
CA TYR A 84 -0.99 12.32 8.69
C TYR A 84 0.19 12.65 7.77
N SER A 85 0.27 12.00 6.61
CA SER A 85 1.31 12.23 5.60
C SER A 85 1.31 13.67 5.09
N LEU A 86 0.11 14.24 4.91
CA LEU A 86 -0.11 15.59 4.39
C LEU A 86 -0.15 16.65 5.50
N ARG A 87 0.14 16.30 6.76
CA ARG A 87 0.10 17.27 7.87
C ARG A 87 1.06 18.44 7.66
N LYS A 88 2.19 18.21 6.98
CA LYS A 88 3.22 19.24 6.72
C LYS A 88 2.68 20.45 5.96
N ILE A 89 1.68 20.25 5.11
CA ILE A 89 1.11 21.30 4.27
C ILE A 89 -0.13 21.98 4.88
N HIS A 90 -0.50 21.63 6.12
CA HIS A 90 -1.55 22.28 6.91
C HIS A 90 -2.89 22.47 6.16
N LEU A 91 -3.34 21.43 5.46
CA LEU A 91 -4.59 21.46 4.72
C LEU A 91 -5.78 21.86 5.62
N PRO A 92 -6.74 22.66 5.11
CA PRO A 92 -7.96 22.97 5.84
C PRO A 92 -8.85 21.72 6.00
N PHE A 93 -9.89 21.84 6.84
CA PHE A 93 -10.78 20.72 7.16
C PHE A 93 -11.42 20.06 5.93
N SER A 94 -11.89 20.86 4.97
CA SER A 94 -12.62 20.36 3.79
C SER A 94 -11.76 19.41 2.92
N PRO A 95 -10.55 19.78 2.45
CA PRO A 95 -9.66 18.85 1.76
C PRO A 95 -9.31 17.60 2.55
N ASN A 96 -9.05 17.72 3.86
CA ASN A 96 -8.76 16.56 4.70
C ASN A 96 -9.94 15.57 4.75
N LEU A 97 -11.17 16.09 4.82
CA LEU A 97 -12.38 15.27 4.77
C LEU A 97 -12.52 14.57 3.40
N MET A 98 -12.26 15.28 2.30
CA MET A 98 -12.29 14.67 0.96
C MET A 98 -11.24 13.57 0.81
N ILE A 99 -10.01 13.80 1.28
CA ILE A 99 -8.94 12.80 1.28
C ILE A 99 -9.36 11.56 2.08
N PHE A 100 -9.96 11.74 3.25
CA PHE A 100 -10.47 10.63 4.06
C PHE A 100 -11.53 9.81 3.31
N VAL A 101 -12.53 10.48 2.73
CA VAL A 101 -13.62 9.83 1.99
C VAL A 101 -13.10 9.09 0.76
N ILE A 102 -12.21 9.72 -0.02
CA ILE A 102 -11.59 9.09 -1.19
C ILE A 102 -10.80 7.85 -0.74
N THR A 103 -10.00 7.96 0.33
CA THR A 103 -9.23 6.83 0.86
C THR A 103 -10.13 5.68 1.28
N LEU A 104 -11.22 5.96 1.97
CA LEU A 104 -12.22 4.95 2.36
C LEU A 104 -12.79 4.23 1.14
N VAL A 105 -13.19 4.98 0.11
CA VAL A 105 -13.71 4.42 -1.15
C VAL A 105 -12.65 3.57 -1.83
N LEU A 106 -11.39 4.02 -1.91
CA LEU A 106 -10.31 3.27 -2.53
C LEU A 106 -10.00 1.96 -1.79
N VAL A 107 -10.03 1.97 -0.45
CA VAL A 107 -9.86 0.76 0.36
C VAL A 107 -10.97 -0.26 0.07
N ILE A 108 -12.23 0.20 0.02
CA ILE A 108 -13.38 -0.66 -0.31
C ILE A 108 -13.26 -1.22 -1.73
N LEU A 109 -12.99 -0.37 -2.72
CA LEU A 109 -12.82 -0.80 -4.12
C LEU A 109 -11.63 -1.75 -4.28
N GLY A 110 -10.52 -1.52 -3.57
CA GLY A 110 -9.36 -2.40 -3.57
C GLY A 110 -9.67 -3.77 -2.99
N ALA A 111 -10.39 -3.82 -1.86
CA ALA A 111 -10.85 -5.07 -1.26
C ALA A 111 -11.80 -5.83 -2.20
N LEU A 112 -12.71 -5.12 -2.89
CA LEU A 112 -13.61 -5.70 -3.89
C LEU A 112 -12.82 -6.26 -5.09
N ALA A 113 -11.86 -5.49 -5.63
CA ALA A 113 -11.02 -5.93 -6.74
C ALA A 113 -10.30 -7.24 -6.41
N ILE A 114 -9.71 -7.33 -5.21
CA ILE A 114 -9.03 -8.55 -4.75
C ILE A 114 -10.01 -9.71 -4.55
N SER A 115 -11.18 -9.45 -3.98
CA SER A 115 -12.24 -10.45 -3.83
C SER A 115 -12.68 -11.04 -5.18
N ILE A 116 -12.88 -10.17 -6.19
CA ILE A 116 -13.22 -10.56 -7.57
C ILE A 116 -12.13 -11.45 -8.17
N ILE A 117 -10.86 -11.04 -8.04
CA ILE A 117 -9.71 -11.80 -8.55
C ILE A 117 -9.66 -13.18 -7.90
N ASN A 118 -9.76 -13.25 -6.57
CA ASN A 118 -9.61 -14.50 -5.83
C ASN A 118 -10.77 -15.46 -6.07
N ASN A 119 -12.02 -14.97 -6.11
CA ASN A 119 -13.20 -15.80 -6.31
C ASN A 119 -13.35 -16.33 -7.74
N SER A 120 -12.79 -15.60 -8.72
CA SER A 120 -12.90 -15.91 -10.15
C SER A 120 -11.67 -16.63 -10.71
N ARG A 121 -10.61 -16.77 -9.91
CA ARG A 121 -9.36 -17.41 -10.31
C ARG A 121 -9.61 -18.86 -10.75
N GLY A 122 -9.21 -19.19 -11.97
CA GLY A 122 -9.40 -20.52 -12.57
C GLY A 122 -10.82 -20.80 -13.09
N LYS A 123 -11.78 -19.89 -12.89
CA LYS A 123 -13.15 -20.01 -13.42
C LYS A 123 -13.39 -19.11 -14.63
N ASN A 124 -13.04 -17.83 -14.51
CA ASN A 124 -13.29 -16.85 -15.56
C ASN A 124 -12.13 -15.85 -15.65
N LEU A 125 -11.32 -16.01 -16.69
CA LEU A 125 -10.13 -15.17 -16.93
C LEU A 125 -10.50 -13.70 -17.21
N PHE A 126 -11.63 -13.44 -17.87
CA PHE A 126 -12.09 -12.08 -18.15
C PHE A 126 -12.39 -11.30 -16.86
N ILE A 127 -13.07 -11.93 -15.91
CA ILE A 127 -13.39 -11.31 -14.60
C ILE A 127 -12.11 -11.04 -13.79
N VAL A 128 -11.13 -11.95 -13.87
CA VAL A 128 -9.82 -11.76 -13.23
C VAL A 128 -9.08 -10.55 -13.83
N ILE A 129 -9.08 -10.41 -15.16
CA ILE A 129 -8.51 -9.24 -15.84
C ILE A 129 -9.21 -7.95 -15.40
N LEU A 130 -10.55 -7.96 -15.30
CA LEU A 130 -11.31 -6.81 -14.84
C LEU A 130 -10.90 -6.37 -13.43
N GLY A 131 -10.68 -7.33 -12.52
CA GLY A 131 -10.18 -7.06 -11.18
C GLY A 131 -8.78 -6.42 -11.18
N TYR A 132 -7.85 -6.90 -12.01
CA TYR A 132 -6.54 -6.26 -12.16
C TYR A 132 -6.61 -4.87 -12.79
N LEU A 133 -7.51 -4.67 -13.77
CA LEU A 133 -7.74 -3.36 -14.38
C LEU A 133 -8.29 -2.36 -13.36
N LEU A 134 -9.20 -2.81 -12.48
CA LEU A 134 -9.69 -2.00 -11.37
C LEU A 134 -8.56 -1.59 -10.41
N LEU A 135 -7.63 -2.51 -10.09
CA LEU A 135 -6.44 -2.18 -9.28
C LEU A 135 -5.55 -1.13 -9.96
N LEU A 136 -5.36 -1.19 -11.28
CA LEU A 136 -4.61 -0.17 -12.03
C LEU A 136 -5.28 1.20 -11.96
N ILE A 137 -6.60 1.26 -12.11
CA ILE A 137 -7.36 2.50 -11.97
C ILE A 137 -7.19 3.06 -10.54
N ILE A 138 -7.36 2.23 -9.52
CA ILE A 138 -7.20 2.65 -8.11
C ILE A 138 -5.78 3.18 -7.86
N ALA A 139 -4.75 2.51 -8.38
CA ALA A 139 -3.36 2.92 -8.21
C ALA A 139 -3.01 4.25 -8.91
N SER A 140 -3.82 4.68 -9.90
CA SER A 140 -3.64 5.96 -10.59
C SER A 140 -4.23 7.15 -9.84
N ILE A 141 -5.22 6.94 -8.96
CA ILE A 141 -5.94 8.02 -8.28
C ILE A 141 -5.03 8.90 -7.40
N PRO A 142 -4.06 8.35 -6.63
CA PRO A 142 -3.08 9.17 -5.92
C PRO A 142 -2.28 10.10 -6.83
N ALA A 143 -1.93 9.67 -8.05
CA ALA A 143 -1.23 10.52 -9.01
C ALA A 143 -2.11 11.67 -9.50
N PHE A 144 -3.39 11.40 -9.81
CA PHE A 144 -4.34 12.46 -10.18
C PHE A 144 -4.52 13.47 -9.05
N GLY A 145 -4.70 13.00 -7.81
CA GLY A 145 -4.80 13.88 -6.64
C GLY A 145 -3.53 14.70 -6.42
N ALA A 146 -2.36 14.10 -6.64
CA ALA A 146 -1.10 14.82 -6.57
C ALA A 146 -0.98 15.90 -7.66
N SER A 147 -1.31 15.58 -8.91
CA SER A 147 -1.12 16.48 -10.05
C SER A 147 -2.16 17.59 -10.17
N MET A 148 -3.38 17.35 -9.70
CA MET A 148 -4.49 18.30 -9.84
C MET A 148 -4.73 19.13 -8.59
N PHE A 149 -4.37 18.62 -7.41
CA PHE A 149 -4.70 19.26 -6.14
C PHE A 149 -3.46 19.57 -5.30
N LEU A 150 -2.58 18.59 -5.05
CA LEU A 150 -1.45 18.80 -4.14
C LEU A 150 -0.36 19.73 -4.69
N THR A 151 -0.29 19.96 -6.00
CA THR A 151 0.66 20.91 -6.59
C THR A 151 0.49 22.34 -6.11
N GLU A 152 -0.68 22.71 -5.59
CA GLU A 152 -0.90 24.04 -4.98
C GLU A 152 -0.17 24.20 -3.63
N TYR A 153 0.17 23.08 -2.98
CA TYR A 153 0.70 23.05 -1.61
C TYR A 153 2.14 22.54 -1.54
N PHE A 154 2.66 21.96 -2.61
CA PHE A 154 4.02 21.46 -2.70
C PHE A 154 4.84 22.30 -3.68
N PRO A 155 6.14 22.51 -3.41
CA PRO A 155 7.00 23.35 -4.26
C PRO A 155 7.23 22.74 -5.65
N ASN A 156 7.03 21.43 -5.80
CA ASN A 156 7.16 20.74 -7.08
C ASN A 156 6.28 19.48 -7.12
N ILE A 157 5.99 19.02 -8.34
CA ILE A 157 5.18 17.83 -8.59
C ILE A 157 5.80 16.54 -8.03
N TYR A 158 7.13 16.44 -7.95
CA TYR A 158 7.81 15.25 -7.47
C TYR A 158 7.56 15.02 -5.97
N ASN A 159 7.57 16.08 -5.17
CA ASN A 159 7.28 16.02 -3.73
C ASN A 159 5.80 15.68 -3.50
N ALA A 160 4.90 16.25 -4.31
CA ALA A 160 3.46 15.94 -4.27
C ALA A 160 3.20 14.47 -4.59
N LEU A 161 3.75 13.96 -5.71
CA LEU A 161 3.63 12.56 -6.12
C LEU A 161 4.27 11.62 -5.11
N GLY A 162 5.48 11.91 -4.66
CA GLY A 162 6.20 11.11 -3.67
C GLY A 162 5.40 10.97 -2.38
N THR A 163 4.83 12.08 -1.88
CA THR A 163 4.02 12.06 -0.66
C THR A 163 2.70 11.33 -0.87
N ALA A 164 2.02 11.53 -2.00
CA ALA A 164 0.77 10.84 -2.32
C ALA A 164 0.97 9.32 -2.45
N TYR A 165 2.05 8.87 -3.10
CA TYR A 165 2.37 7.45 -3.20
C TYR A 165 2.87 6.85 -1.90
N TRP A 166 3.56 7.63 -1.05
CA TRP A 166 3.88 7.20 0.31
C TRP A 166 2.62 6.94 1.14
N ALA A 167 1.66 7.85 1.07
CA ALA A 167 0.36 7.67 1.71
C ALA A 167 -0.38 6.44 1.13
N ALA A 168 -0.44 6.30 -0.19
CA ALA A 168 -1.13 5.19 -0.84
C ALA A 168 -0.53 3.81 -0.50
N ILE A 169 0.80 3.70 -0.44
CA ILE A 169 1.49 2.48 -0.02
C ILE A 169 1.18 2.17 1.46
N SER A 170 1.21 3.18 2.32
CA SER A 170 0.85 3.01 3.74
C SER A 170 -0.59 2.51 3.91
N VAL A 171 -1.54 3.13 3.20
CA VAL A 171 -2.95 2.68 3.11
C VAL A 171 -3.01 1.22 2.68
N ALA A 172 -2.35 0.86 1.57
CA ALA A 172 -2.41 -0.51 1.04
C ALA A 172 -1.87 -1.55 2.03
N ILE A 173 -0.74 -1.29 2.67
CA ILE A 173 -0.12 -2.20 3.65
C ILE A 173 -1.04 -2.36 4.87
N PHE A 174 -1.46 -1.25 5.48
CA PHE A 174 -2.26 -1.30 6.70
C PHE A 174 -3.67 -1.86 6.43
N ALA A 175 -4.28 -1.53 5.29
CA ALA A 175 -5.54 -2.12 4.89
C ALA A 175 -5.43 -3.63 4.68
N TRP A 176 -4.40 -4.08 3.96
CA TRP A 176 -4.17 -5.51 3.71
C TRP A 176 -3.99 -6.29 5.00
N TRP A 177 -3.12 -5.81 5.90
CA TRP A 177 -2.92 -6.45 7.21
C TRP A 177 -4.18 -6.39 8.07
N GLY A 178 -4.88 -5.26 8.07
CA GLY A 178 -6.15 -5.09 8.77
C GLY A 178 -7.19 -6.13 8.35
N PHE A 179 -7.45 -6.25 7.05
CA PHE A 179 -8.36 -7.26 6.50
C PHE A 179 -7.87 -8.69 6.76
N SER A 180 -6.57 -8.96 6.65
CA SER A 180 -6.00 -10.29 6.90
C SER A 180 -6.18 -10.74 8.35
N LEU A 181 -6.09 -9.83 9.32
CA LEU A 181 -6.32 -10.15 10.73
C LEU A 181 -7.80 -10.35 11.04
N LEU A 182 -8.69 -9.56 10.43
CA LEU A 182 -10.14 -9.69 10.60
C LEU A 182 -10.69 -11.02 10.09
N HIS A 183 -10.10 -11.58 9.02
CA HIS A 183 -10.50 -12.85 8.42
C HIS A 183 -9.75 -14.06 8.99
N LYS A 184 -8.84 -13.85 9.95
CA LYS A 184 -8.09 -14.93 10.61
C LYS A 184 -9.03 -15.64 11.59
N LYS A 185 -9.40 -16.88 11.26
CA LYS A 185 -10.17 -17.77 12.13
C LYS A 185 -9.35 -18.24 13.31
#